data_AF-Q82SR6-F1
#
_entry.id   AF-Q82SR6-F1
#
_cell.length_a   1.000
_cell.length_b   1.000
_cell.length_c   1.000
_cell.angle_alpha   90.00
_cell.angle_beta   90.00
_cell.angle_gamma   90.00
#
_symmetry.space_group_name_H-M   'P 1'
#
loop_
_entity.id
_entity.type
_entity.pdbx_description
1 polymer ?
#
loop_
_entity_poly.entity_id
_entity_poly.type
_entity_poly.pdbx_seq_one_letter_code
_entity_poly.pdbx_strand_id
1 'polypeptide(L)'
;MIKILLLLTSVLVAMPVAAVDVAPRISDREIIESLAELKAGQKALEEKMDLRFNAMQEQIDQRFTAIDQRFTAMQEQMDQRFTAVDQRFTAVDQHFTAMQKQIDQRFIAVDQRFEAIDRRLDFIQQLMLVTIAGIFGLIGFIIWDRYSTLRPMDMRLQRLEEDLERDLELQSPEGSKLTRLIHALRELAKEDKKVEAILRSFSLL
;
A
#
# COMPACT_ATOMS: atom_id res chain seq x y z
N MET A 1 54.12 130.12 -22.01
CA MET A 1 53.39 129.09 -21.23
C MET A 1 51.88 129.02 -21.53
N ILE A 2 51.19 130.12 -21.85
CA ILE A 2 49.72 130.14 -22.06
C ILE A 2 49.21 129.28 -23.23
N LYS A 3 49.99 129.10 -24.31
CA LYS A 3 49.56 128.33 -25.49
C LYS A 3 49.47 126.81 -25.26
N ILE A 4 50.28 126.26 -24.36
CA ILE A 4 50.29 124.81 -24.06
C ILE A 4 49.08 124.42 -23.20
N LEU A 5 48.65 125.31 -22.30
CA LEU A 5 47.48 125.10 -21.45
C LEU A 5 46.15 125.15 -22.26
N LEU A 6 46.09 126.01 -23.28
CA LEU A 6 44.94 126.06 -24.20
C LEU A 6 44.87 124.83 -25.13
N LEU A 7 46.01 124.29 -25.55
CA LEU A 7 46.03 123.03 -26.30
C LEU A 7 45.56 121.86 -25.44
N LEU A 8 45.98 121.79 -24.18
CA LEU A 8 45.59 120.69 -23.28
C LEU A 8 44.09 120.71 -22.95
N THR A 9 43.50 121.90 -22.81
CA THR A 9 42.05 122.06 -22.63
C THR A 9 41.27 121.74 -23.90
N SER A 10 41.79 122.05 -25.09
CA SER A 10 41.16 121.64 -26.35
C SER A 10 41.16 120.12 -26.57
N VAL A 11 42.21 119.43 -26.11
CA VAL A 11 42.33 117.96 -26.23
C VAL A 11 41.40 117.25 -25.25
N LEU A 12 41.12 117.82 -24.08
CA LEU A 12 40.17 117.24 -23.12
C LEU A 12 38.70 117.34 -23.59
N VAL A 13 38.37 118.35 -24.40
CA VAL A 13 37.04 118.51 -25.02
C VAL A 13 36.84 117.55 -26.21
N ALA A 14 37.90 116.89 -26.69
CA ALA A 14 37.90 116.06 -27.89
C ALA A 14 37.78 114.54 -27.63
N MET A 15 37.27 114.12 -26.46
CA MET A 15 36.87 112.73 -26.26
C MET A 15 35.39 112.57 -26.64
N PRO A 16 35.05 111.91 -27.76
CA PRO A 16 33.66 111.57 -28.05
C PRO A 16 33.21 110.56 -27.00
N VAL A 17 32.25 110.96 -26.18
CA VAL A 17 31.43 110.06 -25.36
C VAL A 17 30.80 109.07 -26.33
N ALA A 18 31.32 107.84 -26.35
CA ALA A 18 30.80 106.77 -27.18
C ALA A 18 29.32 106.59 -26.81
N ALA A 19 28.46 106.94 -27.75
CA ALA A 19 27.03 106.82 -27.65
C ALA A 19 26.67 105.39 -27.29
N VAL A 20 25.84 105.22 -26.25
CA VAL A 20 25.07 104.00 -26.08
C VAL A 20 24.20 103.88 -27.34
N ASP A 21 24.47 102.87 -28.17
CA ASP A 21 23.67 102.60 -29.36
C ASP A 21 22.22 102.38 -28.92
N VAL A 22 21.37 103.34 -29.31
CA VAL A 22 19.92 103.23 -29.16
C VAL A 22 19.50 102.04 -30.01
N ALA A 23 18.89 101.03 -29.38
CA ALA A 23 18.34 99.89 -30.09
C ALA A 23 17.50 100.38 -31.29
N PRO A 24 17.58 99.73 -32.48
CA PRO A 24 16.84 100.16 -33.65
C PRO A 24 15.36 100.37 -33.30
N ARG A 25 14.79 101.53 -33.65
CA ARG A 25 13.34 101.76 -33.49
C ARG A 25 12.61 100.84 -34.48
N ILE A 26 12.14 99.71 -33.97
CA ILE A 26 11.25 98.80 -34.70
C ILE A 26 10.01 99.61 -35.11
N SER A 27 9.62 99.52 -36.37
CA SER A 27 8.41 100.17 -36.89
C SER A 27 7.18 99.35 -36.51
N ASP A 28 6.05 100.01 -36.20
CA ASP A 28 4.77 99.33 -35.93
C ASP A 28 4.39 98.33 -37.05
N ARG A 29 4.84 98.58 -38.29
CA ARG A 29 4.67 97.66 -39.43
C ARG A 29 5.41 96.34 -39.26
N GLU A 30 6.67 96.37 -38.79
CA GLU A 30 7.49 95.16 -38.56
C GLU A 30 6.93 94.33 -37.39
N ILE A 31 6.35 94.99 -36.39
CA ILE A 31 5.64 94.33 -35.29
C ILE A 31 4.39 93.62 -35.81
N ILE A 32 3.60 94.26 -36.68
CA ILE A 32 2.40 93.64 -37.26
C ILE A 32 2.76 92.43 -38.14
N GLU A 33 3.82 92.53 -38.94
CA GLU A 33 4.27 91.43 -39.81
C GLU A 33 4.78 90.24 -38.98
N SER A 34 5.64 90.49 -37.99
CA SER A 34 6.11 89.43 -37.08
C SER A 34 4.98 88.80 -36.24
N LEU A 35 3.99 89.58 -35.80
CA LEU A 35 2.80 89.05 -35.12
C LEU A 35 1.92 88.22 -36.06
N ALA A 36 1.81 88.61 -37.33
CA ALA A 36 1.09 87.84 -38.33
C ALA A 36 1.78 86.49 -38.62
N GLU A 37 3.11 86.48 -38.76
CA GLU A 37 3.91 85.26 -38.90
C GLU A 37 3.82 84.36 -37.65
N LEU A 38 3.91 84.94 -36.45
CA LEU A 38 3.72 84.20 -35.20
C LEU A 38 2.33 83.56 -35.12
N LYS A 39 1.29 84.29 -35.51
CA LYS A 39 -0.09 83.77 -35.52
C LYS A 39 -0.27 82.66 -36.54
N ALA A 40 0.33 82.78 -37.73
CA ALA A 40 0.35 81.72 -38.73
C ALA A 40 1.14 80.49 -38.24
N GLY A 41 2.28 80.70 -37.59
CA GLY A 41 3.09 79.65 -36.99
C GLY A 41 2.37 78.91 -35.85
N GLN A 42 1.64 79.64 -34.98
CA GLN A 42 0.79 79.04 -33.95
C GLN A 42 -0.31 78.16 -34.56
N LYS A 43 -1.00 78.65 -35.60
CA LYS A 43 -2.06 77.87 -36.27
C LYS A 43 -1.49 76.60 -36.92
N ALA A 44 -0.35 76.70 -37.59
CA ALA A 44 0.32 75.54 -38.19
C ALA A 44 0.79 74.53 -37.12
N LEU A 45 1.24 75.02 -35.96
CA LEU A 45 1.61 74.17 -34.83
C LEU A 45 0.39 73.46 -34.24
N GLU A 46 -0.73 74.15 -34.09
CA GLU A 46 -2.02 73.59 -33.63
C GLU A 46 -2.49 72.48 -34.56
N GLU A 47 -2.55 72.73 -35.87
CA GLU A 47 -2.92 71.70 -36.86
C GLU A 47 -1.98 70.48 -36.82
N LYS A 48 -0.67 70.70 -36.66
CA LYS A 48 0.31 69.61 -36.53
C LYS A 48 0.14 68.84 -35.22
N MET A 49 -0.20 69.51 -34.12
CA MET A 49 -0.48 68.86 -32.84
C MET A 49 -1.75 68.03 -32.92
N ASP A 50 -2.81 68.53 -33.53
CA ASP A 50 -4.06 67.80 -33.73
C ASP A 50 -3.87 66.55 -34.58
N LEU A 51 -3.14 66.67 -35.70
CA LEU A 51 -2.78 65.52 -36.53
C LEU A 51 -2.01 64.46 -35.74
N ARG A 52 -1.05 64.89 -34.92
CA ARG A 52 -0.23 63.99 -34.11
C ARG A 52 -1.02 63.35 -32.98
N PHE A 53 -1.94 64.09 -32.36
CA PHE A 53 -2.83 63.61 -31.32
C PHE A 53 -3.81 62.57 -31.88
N ASN A 54 -4.43 62.84 -33.02
CA ASN A 54 -5.33 61.90 -33.70
C ASN A 54 -4.60 60.61 -34.10
N ALA A 55 -3.41 60.72 -34.68
CA ALA A 55 -2.60 59.55 -35.04
C ALA A 55 -2.18 58.72 -33.80
N MET A 56 -1.87 59.39 -32.68
CA MET A 56 -1.56 58.73 -31.42
C MET A 56 -2.79 58.02 -30.84
N GLN A 57 -3.96 58.67 -30.87
CA GLN A 57 -5.22 58.08 -30.41
C GLN A 57 -5.57 56.82 -31.22
N GLU A 58 -5.48 56.89 -32.54
CA GLU A 58 -5.73 55.73 -33.41
C GLU A 58 -4.76 54.58 -33.13
N GLN A 59 -3.47 54.87 -32.92
CA GLN A 59 -2.48 53.87 -32.55
C GLN A 59 -2.80 53.21 -31.20
N ILE A 60 -3.27 54.00 -30.23
CA ILE A 60 -3.68 53.51 -28.91
C ILE A 60 -4.91 52.61 -29.04
N ASP A 61 -5.92 53.02 -29.80
CA ASP A 61 -7.15 52.24 -30.01
C ASP A 61 -6.87 50.91 -30.70
N GLN A 62 -5.99 50.91 -31.71
CA GLN A 62 -5.52 49.68 -32.36
C GLN A 62 -4.81 48.75 -31.38
N ARG A 63 -3.95 49.29 -30.50
CA ARG A 63 -3.26 48.50 -29.47
C ARG A 63 -4.22 47.92 -28.45
N PHE A 64 -5.21 48.68 -27.99
CA PHE A 64 -6.23 48.19 -27.08
C PHE A 64 -7.07 47.08 -27.72
N THR A 65 -7.47 47.26 -28.97
CA THR A 65 -8.19 46.22 -29.73
C THR A 65 -7.37 44.93 -29.86
N ALA A 66 -6.07 45.06 -30.15
CA ALA A 66 -5.18 43.90 -30.23
C ALA A 66 -4.97 43.20 -28.87
N ILE A 67 -4.94 43.96 -27.77
CA ILE A 67 -4.87 43.42 -26.41
C ILE A 67 -6.16 42.66 -26.07
N ASP A 68 -7.32 43.24 -26.39
CA ASP A 68 -8.63 42.64 -26.13
C ASP A 68 -8.81 41.31 -26.87
N GLN A 69 -8.39 41.25 -28.14
CA GLN A 69 -8.36 40.01 -28.92
C GLN A 69 -7.45 38.95 -28.30
N ARG A 70 -6.24 39.34 -27.84
CA ARG A 70 -5.32 38.42 -27.16
C ARG A 70 -5.89 37.90 -25.85
N PHE A 71 -6.57 38.75 -25.09
CA PHE A 71 -7.19 38.38 -23.83
C PHE A 71 -8.33 37.39 -24.06
N THR A 72 -9.19 37.66 -25.04
CA THR A 72 -10.27 36.76 -25.46
C THR A 72 -9.73 35.40 -25.90
N ALA A 73 -8.71 35.38 -26.77
CA ALA A 73 -8.08 34.13 -27.22
C ALA A 73 -7.43 33.34 -26.06
N MET A 74 -6.81 34.05 -25.10
CA MET A 74 -6.24 33.43 -23.91
C MET A 74 -7.33 32.80 -23.03
N GLN A 75 -8.47 33.49 -22.86
CA GLN A 75 -9.59 33.00 -22.09
C GLN A 75 -10.21 31.74 -22.72
N GLU A 76 -10.45 31.76 -24.03
CA GLU A 76 -10.94 30.58 -24.77
C GLU A 76 -9.98 29.38 -24.65
N GLN A 77 -8.67 29.63 -24.78
CA GLN A 77 -7.66 28.58 -24.58
C GLN A 77 -7.71 28.02 -23.15
N MET A 78 -7.90 28.89 -22.15
CA MET A 78 -8.00 28.47 -20.76
C MET A 78 -9.24 27.60 -20.54
N ASP A 79 -10.40 28.01 -21.05
CA ASP A 79 -11.66 27.27 -20.95
C ASP A 79 -11.58 25.89 -21.63
N GLN A 80 -10.93 25.82 -22.81
CA GLN A 80 -10.66 24.55 -23.49
C GLN A 80 -9.78 23.63 -22.64
N ARG A 81 -8.72 24.18 -22.03
CA ARG A 81 -7.82 23.39 -21.16
C ARG A 81 -8.53 22.92 -19.90
N PHE A 82 -9.36 23.75 -19.28
CA PHE A 82 -10.18 23.36 -18.13
C PHE A 82 -11.16 22.25 -18.49
N THR A 83 -11.85 22.38 -19.62
CA THR A 83 -12.76 21.34 -20.12
C THR A 83 -12.03 20.02 -20.38
N ALA A 84 -10.85 20.07 -20.98
CA ALA A 84 -10.03 18.87 -21.21
C ALA A 84 -9.55 18.23 -19.89
N VAL A 85 -9.23 19.04 -18.88
CA VAL A 85 -8.88 18.56 -17.54
C VAL A 85 -10.07 17.88 -16.88
N ASP A 86 -11.26 18.48 -16.94
CA ASP A 86 -12.50 17.92 -16.40
C ASP A 86 -12.86 16.56 -17.01
N GLN A 87 -12.71 16.44 -18.34
CA GLN A 87 -12.87 15.15 -19.04
C GLN A 87 -11.87 14.09 -18.55
N ARG A 88 -10.61 14.47 -18.32
CA ARG A 88 -9.60 13.56 -17.78
C ARG A 88 -9.93 13.11 -16.36
N PHE A 89 -10.42 14.01 -15.51
CA PHE A 89 -10.87 13.65 -14.17
C PHE A 89 -12.06 12.70 -14.21
N THR A 90 -13.03 12.95 -15.08
CA THR A 90 -14.17 12.05 -15.28
C THR A 90 -13.73 10.66 -15.74
N ALA A 91 -12.77 10.57 -16.67
CA ALA A 91 -12.24 9.29 -17.13
C ALA A 91 -11.50 8.54 -16.00
N VAL A 92 -10.76 9.25 -15.15
CA VAL A 92 -10.09 8.69 -13.97
C VAL A 92 -11.10 8.15 -12.97
N ASP A 93 -12.17 8.89 -12.69
CA ASP A 93 -13.24 8.46 -11.77
C ASP A 93 -13.95 7.18 -12.26
N GLN A 94 -14.22 7.10 -13.58
CA GLN A 94 -14.76 5.89 -14.20
C GLN A 94 -13.81 4.69 -14.05
N HIS A 95 -12.50 4.91 -14.25
CA HIS A 95 -11.50 3.85 -14.08
C HIS A 95 -11.41 3.38 -12.62
N PHE A 96 -11.44 4.29 -11.65
CA PHE A 96 -11.50 3.95 -10.23
C PHE A 96 -12.75 3.13 -9.89
N THR A 97 -13.92 3.57 -10.38
CA THR A 97 -15.18 2.84 -10.18
C THR A 97 -15.13 1.44 -10.79
N ALA A 98 -14.56 1.29 -11.98
CA ALA A 98 -14.39 -0.01 -12.62
C ALA A 98 -13.44 -0.92 -11.84
N MET A 99 -12.32 -0.38 -11.36
CA MET A 99 -11.36 -1.10 -10.52
C MET A 99 -12.00 -1.56 -9.21
N GLN A 100 -12.77 -0.70 -8.54
CA GLN A 100 -13.47 -1.04 -7.30
C GLN A 100 -14.44 -2.22 -7.54
N LYS A 101 -15.24 -2.16 -8.59
CA LYS A 101 -16.16 -3.27 -8.95
C LYS A 101 -15.41 -4.57 -9.22
N GLN A 102 -14.26 -4.51 -9.91
CA GLN A 102 -13.45 -5.69 -10.17
C GLN A 102 -12.87 -6.29 -8.89
N ILE A 103 -12.42 -5.44 -7.95
CA ILE A 103 -11.92 -5.84 -6.65
C ILE A 103 -13.04 -6.50 -5.84
N ASP A 104 -14.22 -5.88 -5.77
CA ASP A 104 -15.38 -6.43 -5.05
C ASP A 104 -15.77 -7.80 -5.61
N GLN A 105 -15.81 -7.96 -6.94
CA GLN A 105 -16.07 -9.26 -7.58
C GLN A 105 -15.03 -10.32 -7.23
N ARG A 106 -13.74 -9.93 -7.18
CA ARG A 106 -12.67 -10.85 -6.78
C ARG A 106 -12.79 -11.25 -5.31
N PHE A 107 -13.16 -10.32 -4.43
CA PHE A 107 -13.40 -10.64 -3.02
C PHE A 107 -14.57 -11.62 -2.87
N ILE A 108 -15.71 -11.38 -3.53
CA ILE A 108 -16.85 -12.32 -3.51
C ILE A 108 -16.43 -13.70 -4.01
N ALA A 109 -15.66 -13.78 -5.09
CA ALA A 109 -15.16 -15.05 -5.61
C ALA A 109 -14.19 -15.76 -4.64
N VAL A 110 -13.38 -14.99 -3.90
CA VAL A 110 -12.48 -15.51 -2.87
C VAL A 110 -13.28 -16.04 -1.68
N ASP A 111 -14.28 -15.30 -1.20
CA ASP A 111 -15.16 -15.73 -0.11
C ASP A 111 -15.88 -17.03 -0.45
N GLN A 112 -16.41 -17.17 -1.67
CA GLN A 112 -17.01 -18.42 -2.15
C GLN A 112 -16.03 -19.60 -2.14
N ARG A 113 -14.76 -19.36 -2.49
CA ARG A 113 -13.73 -20.41 -2.44
C ARG A 113 -13.38 -20.77 -1.02
N PHE A 114 -13.33 -19.81 -0.10
CA PHE A 114 -13.13 -20.07 1.32
C PHE A 114 -14.29 -20.88 1.90
N GLU A 115 -15.54 -20.51 1.65
CA GLU A 115 -16.70 -21.31 2.08
C GLU A 115 -16.65 -22.76 1.55
N ALA A 116 -16.20 -22.96 0.30
CA ALA A 116 -16.04 -24.29 -0.27
C ALA A 116 -14.91 -25.09 0.40
N ILE A 117 -13.84 -24.42 0.82
CA ILE A 117 -12.75 -25.03 1.60
C ILE A 117 -13.24 -25.40 2.99
N ASP A 118 -13.95 -24.50 3.68
CA ASP A 118 -14.48 -24.75 5.03
C ASP A 118 -15.40 -25.96 5.03
N ARG A 119 -16.32 -26.07 4.08
CA ARG A 119 -17.19 -27.27 3.95
C ARG A 119 -16.40 -28.57 3.74
N ARG A 120 -15.29 -28.51 3.01
CA ARG A 120 -14.42 -29.69 2.81
C ARG A 120 -13.66 -30.04 4.09
N LEU A 121 -13.19 -29.03 4.82
CA LEU A 121 -12.52 -29.22 6.10
C LEU A 121 -13.50 -29.80 7.14
N ASP A 122 -14.72 -29.29 7.22
CA ASP A 122 -15.78 -29.82 8.08
C ASP A 122 -16.06 -31.30 7.75
N PHE A 123 -16.18 -31.64 6.46
CA PHE A 123 -16.38 -33.03 6.03
C PHE A 123 -15.21 -33.93 6.44
N ILE A 124 -13.97 -33.49 6.23
CA ILE A 124 -12.77 -34.24 6.62
C ILE A 124 -12.71 -34.40 8.13
N GLN A 125 -12.99 -33.33 8.89
CA GLN A 125 -13.01 -33.35 10.35
C GLN A 125 -14.07 -34.31 10.88
N GLN A 126 -15.28 -34.29 10.30
CA GLN A 126 -16.35 -35.23 10.65
C GLN A 126 -15.94 -36.68 10.35
N LEU A 127 -15.35 -36.94 9.17
CA LEU A 127 -14.87 -38.27 8.83
C LEU A 127 -13.79 -38.74 9.81
N MET A 128 -12.83 -37.90 10.17
CA MET A 128 -11.80 -38.22 11.17
C MET A 128 -12.41 -38.52 12.55
N LEU A 129 -13.41 -37.75 12.99
CA LEU A 129 -14.09 -38.01 14.25
C LEU A 129 -14.82 -39.36 14.23
N VAL A 130 -15.49 -39.69 13.14
CA VAL A 130 -16.18 -40.98 12.99
C VAL A 130 -15.18 -42.14 12.95
N THR A 131 -14.05 -42.00 12.24
CA THR A 131 -13.04 -43.07 12.19
C THR A 131 -12.37 -43.26 13.54
N ILE A 132 -12.04 -42.18 14.25
CA ILE A 132 -11.50 -42.23 15.62
C ILE A 132 -12.50 -42.90 16.56
N ALA A 133 -13.77 -42.48 16.55
CA ALA A 133 -14.82 -43.09 17.37
C ALA A 133 -15.01 -44.57 17.04
N GLY A 134 -14.94 -44.94 15.75
CA GLY A 134 -14.99 -46.33 15.31
C GLY A 134 -13.83 -47.17 15.84
N ILE A 135 -12.59 -46.65 15.79
CA ILE A 135 -11.41 -47.33 16.34
C ILE A 135 -11.56 -47.54 17.85
N PHE A 136 -11.94 -46.50 18.60
CA PHE A 136 -12.17 -46.62 20.04
C PHE A 136 -13.30 -47.60 20.36
N GLY A 137 -14.37 -47.61 19.58
CA GLY A 137 -15.46 -48.58 19.70
C GLY A 137 -14.99 -50.02 19.47
N LEU A 138 -14.16 -50.27 18.46
CA LEU A 138 -13.57 -51.59 18.20
C LEU A 138 -12.63 -52.04 19.31
N ILE A 139 -11.76 -51.16 19.80
CA ILE A 139 -10.87 -51.47 20.93
C ILE A 139 -11.69 -51.82 22.17
N GLY A 140 -12.71 -51.01 22.49
CA GLY A 140 -13.63 -51.28 23.60
C GLY A 140 -14.35 -52.61 23.44
N PHE A 141 -14.81 -52.93 22.22
CA PHE A 141 -15.47 -54.19 21.90
C PHE A 141 -14.53 -55.39 22.08
N ILE A 142 -13.28 -55.31 21.61
CA ILE A 142 -12.28 -56.38 21.76
C ILE A 142 -11.97 -56.63 23.24
N ILE A 143 -11.82 -55.57 24.05
CA ILE A 143 -11.58 -55.70 25.50
C ILE A 143 -12.79 -56.37 26.17
N TRP A 144 -14.00 -55.96 25.83
CA TRP A 144 -15.23 -56.56 26.33
C TRP A 144 -15.37 -58.04 25.94
N ASP A 145 -15.15 -58.37 24.67
CA ASP A 145 -15.20 -59.73 24.13
C ASP A 145 -14.19 -60.63 24.85
N ARG A 146 -12.94 -60.17 25.01
CA ARG A 146 -11.89 -60.88 25.75
C ARG A 146 -12.25 -61.12 27.21
N TYR A 147 -12.82 -60.14 27.90
CA TYR A 147 -13.27 -60.32 29.29
C TYR A 147 -14.44 -61.30 29.40
N SER A 148 -15.39 -61.23 28.46
CA SER A 148 -16.56 -62.10 28.45
C SER A 148 -16.22 -63.57 28.18
N THR A 149 -15.25 -63.83 27.31
CA THR A 149 -14.79 -65.18 26.91
C THR A 149 -13.86 -65.84 27.93
N LEU A 150 -13.22 -65.06 28.81
CA LEU A 150 -12.39 -65.59 29.89
C LEU A 150 -13.20 -66.03 31.13
N ARG A 151 -14.40 -65.51 31.35
CA ARG A 151 -15.29 -65.95 32.45
C ARG A 151 -15.47 -67.48 32.58
N PRO A 152 -15.69 -68.26 31.51
CA PRO A 152 -15.78 -69.72 31.63
C PRO A 152 -14.43 -70.41 31.85
N MET A 153 -13.30 -69.76 31.57
CA MET A 153 -11.96 -70.30 31.85
C MET A 153 -11.62 -70.19 33.32
N ASP A 154 -12.02 -69.12 34.01
CA ASP A 154 -11.84 -69.00 35.47
C ASP A 154 -12.51 -70.15 36.23
N MET A 155 -13.72 -70.55 35.81
CA MET A 155 -14.44 -71.70 36.39
C MET A 155 -13.78 -73.06 36.08
N ARG A 156 -12.98 -73.15 35.02
CA ARG A 156 -12.21 -74.37 34.71
C ARG A 156 -10.91 -74.39 35.48
N LEU A 157 -10.25 -73.23 35.60
CA LEU A 157 -9.03 -73.08 36.39
C LEU A 157 -9.29 -73.40 37.86
N GLN A 158 -10.40 -72.90 38.43
CA GLN A 158 -10.79 -73.24 39.80
C GLN A 158 -11.06 -74.73 40.00
N ARG A 159 -11.74 -75.39 39.05
CA ARG A 159 -11.95 -76.85 39.11
C ARG A 159 -10.65 -77.63 38.94
N LEU A 160 -9.75 -77.16 38.07
CA LEU A 160 -8.44 -77.78 37.89
C LEU A 160 -7.59 -77.64 39.15
N GLU A 161 -7.67 -76.51 39.84
CA GLU A 161 -7.00 -76.27 41.12
C GLU A 161 -7.56 -77.18 42.22
N GLU A 162 -8.88 -77.27 42.36
CA GLU A 162 -9.52 -78.18 43.32
C GLU A 162 -9.25 -79.66 43.00
N ASP A 163 -9.33 -80.07 41.74
CA ASP A 163 -9.03 -81.44 41.32
C ASP A 163 -7.55 -81.77 41.54
N LEU A 164 -6.65 -80.83 41.25
CA LEU A 164 -5.21 -80.99 41.48
C LEU A 164 -4.90 -81.05 42.97
N GLU A 165 -5.53 -80.22 43.80
CA GLU A 165 -5.37 -80.25 45.27
C GLU A 165 -5.92 -81.56 45.86
N ARG A 166 -7.05 -82.04 45.34
CA ARG A 166 -7.65 -83.33 45.73
C ARG A 166 -6.82 -84.53 45.31
N ASP A 167 -6.24 -84.52 44.11
CA ASP A 167 -5.38 -85.60 43.62
C ASP A 167 -3.97 -85.58 44.21
N LEU A 168 -3.43 -84.38 44.50
CA LEU A 168 -2.15 -84.27 45.20
C LEU A 168 -2.27 -84.59 46.69
N GLU A 169 -3.45 -84.39 47.28
CA GLU A 169 -3.83 -84.77 48.65
C GLU A 169 -2.66 -84.57 49.62
N LEU A 170 -2.12 -83.35 49.67
CA LEU A 170 -0.91 -82.98 50.43
C LEU A 170 -1.05 -83.19 51.96
N GLN A 171 -2.23 -83.62 52.43
CA GLN A 171 -2.58 -83.84 53.84
C GLN A 171 -3.13 -85.24 54.16
N SER A 172 -2.96 -86.26 53.30
CA SER A 172 -3.31 -87.64 53.70
C SER A 172 -2.12 -88.37 54.35
N PRO A 173 -2.34 -89.11 55.46
CA PRO A 173 -1.27 -89.80 56.20
C PRO A 173 -0.64 -90.99 55.45
N GLU A 174 -1.16 -91.34 54.26
CA GLU A 174 -0.69 -92.47 53.45
C GLU A 174 0.17 -92.07 52.23
N GLY A 175 0.52 -90.77 52.10
CA GLY A 175 1.44 -90.27 51.07
C GLY A 175 0.81 -90.13 49.68
N SER A 176 1.16 -89.03 49.01
CA SER A 176 0.61 -88.58 47.72
C SER A 176 0.63 -89.68 46.65
N LYS A 177 -0.38 -89.72 45.77
CA LYS A 177 -0.43 -90.63 44.61
C LYS A 177 0.84 -90.50 43.74
N LEU A 178 1.38 -89.28 43.62
CA LEU A 178 2.66 -89.02 42.95
C LEU A 178 3.82 -89.74 43.65
N THR A 179 3.84 -89.74 44.98
CA THR A 179 4.85 -90.48 45.76
C THR A 179 4.75 -91.98 45.53
N ARG A 180 3.54 -92.54 45.45
CA ARG A 180 3.33 -93.97 45.15
C ARG A 180 3.76 -94.34 43.73
N LEU A 181 3.46 -93.49 42.75
CA LEU A 181 3.90 -93.69 41.36
C LEU A 181 5.42 -93.58 41.24
N ILE A 182 6.05 -92.61 41.91
CA ILE A 182 7.51 -92.51 41.96
C ILE A 182 8.11 -93.76 42.62
N HIS A 183 7.51 -94.28 43.69
CA HIS A 183 8.00 -95.48 44.35
C HIS A 183 7.86 -96.72 43.45
N ALA A 184 6.72 -96.90 42.77
CA ALA A 184 6.50 -98.00 41.84
C ALA A 184 7.44 -97.92 40.63
N LEU A 185 7.69 -96.72 40.09
CA LEU A 185 8.65 -96.51 39.02
C LEU A 185 10.09 -96.81 39.49
N ARG A 186 10.43 -96.42 40.72
CA ARG A 186 11.72 -96.74 41.34
C ARG A 186 11.89 -98.25 41.57
N GLU A 187 10.81 -98.96 41.86
CA GLU A 187 10.82 -100.42 42.05
C GLU A 187 10.97 -101.15 40.70
N LEU A 188 10.24 -100.72 39.67
CA LEU A 188 10.37 -101.24 38.31
C LEU A 188 11.76 -100.99 37.71
N ALA A 189 12.39 -99.87 38.07
CA ALA A 189 13.77 -99.56 37.66
C ALA A 189 14.81 -100.52 38.23
N LYS A 190 14.52 -101.25 39.31
CA LYS A 190 15.42 -102.32 39.79
C LYS A 190 15.39 -103.54 38.88
N GLU A 191 14.31 -103.74 38.13
CA GLU A 191 14.12 -104.91 37.26
C GLU A 191 14.45 -104.61 35.79
N ASP A 192 14.23 -103.37 35.33
CA ASP A 192 14.48 -102.96 33.94
C ASP A 192 15.53 -101.83 33.83
N LYS A 193 16.68 -102.15 33.21
CA LYS A 193 17.79 -101.21 32.96
C LYS A 193 17.39 -100.00 32.12
N LYS A 194 16.36 -100.11 31.26
CA LYS A 194 15.89 -98.96 30.46
C LYS A 194 15.16 -97.94 31.34
N VAL A 195 14.37 -98.40 32.30
CA VAL A 195 13.62 -97.52 33.22
C VAL A 195 14.56 -96.84 34.21
N GLU A 196 15.60 -97.56 34.68
CA GLU A 196 16.66 -96.98 35.53
C GLU A 196 17.39 -95.81 34.85
N ALA A 197 17.78 -95.97 33.58
CA ALA A 197 18.48 -94.93 32.83
C ALA A 197 17.62 -93.67 32.67
N ILE A 198 16.31 -93.84 32.44
CA ILE A 198 15.36 -92.73 32.29
C ILE A 198 15.14 -92.02 33.64
N LEU A 199 14.94 -92.75 34.74
CA LEU A 199 14.76 -92.11 36.04
C LEU A 199 16.02 -91.38 36.54
N ARG A 200 17.22 -91.90 36.23
CA ARG A 200 18.49 -91.19 36.49
C ARG A 200 18.60 -89.90 35.67
N SER A 201 18.15 -89.88 34.42
CA SER A 201 18.18 -88.64 33.62
C SER A 201 17.23 -87.56 34.13
N PHE A 202 16.17 -87.96 34.86
CA PHE A 202 15.24 -87.05 35.52
C PHE A 202 15.55 -86.81 37.02
N SER A 203 16.70 -87.25 37.54
CA SER A 203 17.11 -87.04 38.95
C SER A 203 16.21 -87.70 40.01
N LEU A 204 15.41 -88.70 39.64
CA LEU A 204 14.40 -89.32 40.53
C LEU A 204 14.90 -90.60 41.24
N LEU A 205 16.15 -91.01 40.97
CA LEU A 205 16.79 -92.21 41.49
C LEU A 205 18.07 -91.87 42.27
#